data_AF-A0A9P1JG41-F1
#
_entry.id   AF-A0A9P1JG41-F1
#
_cell.length_a   1.000
_cell.length_b   1.000
_cell.length_c   1.000
_cell.angle_alpha   90.00
_cell.angle_beta   90.00
_cell.angle_gamma   90.00
#
_symmetry.space_group_name_H-M   'P 1'
#
loop_
_entity.id
_entity.type
_entity.pdbx_description
1 polymer ?
#
loop_
_entity_poly.entity_id
_entity_poly.type
_entity_poly.pdbx_seq_one_letter_code
_entity_poly.pdbx_strand_id
1 'polypeptide(L)' 'MTLDIRRLWSDTPPLTAQQKAQILDLYQRPMTLFQDSGRAYQIGFNTALTYFGYLIEKETESHNDD' A
#
# COMPACT_ATOMS: atom_id res chain seq x y z
N MET A 1 8.77 9.29 -3.91
CA MET A 1 8.34 7.92 -3.59
C MET A 1 6.87 7.78 -3.91
N THR A 2 6.55 7.03 -4.95
CA THR A 2 5.18 6.71 -5.33
C THR A 2 4.80 5.41 -4.65
N LEU A 3 3.57 5.30 -4.15
CA LEU A 3 3.03 4.05 -3.61
C LEU A 3 2.11 3.44 -4.67
N ASP A 4 2.22 2.14 -4.89
CA ASP A 4 1.24 1.37 -5.66
C ASP A 4 0.68 0.22 -4.81
N ILE A 5 -0.49 -0.26 -5.25
CA ILE A 5 -1.15 -1.42 -4.67
C ILE A 5 -1.03 -2.57 -5.65
N ARG A 6 -0.19 -3.53 -5.28
CA ARG A 6 0.01 -4.77 -6.00
C ARG A 6 -1.00 -5.82 -5.59
N ARG A 7 -1.48 -6.58 -6.56
CA ARG A 7 -2.30 -7.76 -6.36
C ARG A 7 -1.42 -9.00 -6.17
N LEU A 8 -1.67 -9.78 -5.12
CA LEU A 8 -0.86 -10.94 -4.72
C LEU A 8 -1.33 -12.25 -5.35
N TRP A 9 -2.64 -12.44 -5.49
CA TRP A 9 -3.22 -13.67 -6.03
C TRP A 9 -3.96 -13.41 -7.34
N SER A 10 -4.02 -14.42 -8.20
CA SER A 10 -4.61 -14.32 -9.54
C SER A 10 -6.14 -14.13 -9.51
N ASP A 11 -6.80 -14.67 -8.48
CA ASP A 11 -8.24 -14.63 -8.22
C ASP A 11 -8.69 -13.40 -7.43
N THR A 12 -7.77 -12.64 -6.86
CA THR A 12 -8.10 -11.37 -6.19
C THR A 12 -8.72 -10.40 -7.21
N PRO A 13 -9.85 -9.73 -6.91
CA PRO A 13 -10.48 -8.83 -7.87
C PRO A 13 -9.58 -7.61 -8.16
N PRO A 14 -9.67 -7.02 -9.36
CA PRO A 14 -8.95 -5.78 -9.64
C PRO A 14 -9.57 -4.61 -8.87
N LEU A 15 -8.72 -3.72 -8.35
CA LEU A 15 -9.15 -2.46 -7.74
C LEU A 15 -9.36 -1.41 -8.82
N THR A 16 -10.43 -0.61 -8.69
CA THR A 16 -10.61 0.59 -9.50
C THR A 16 -9.61 1.67 -9.08
N ALA A 17 -9.37 2.66 -9.96
CA ALA A 17 -8.51 3.79 -9.63
C ALA A 17 -8.97 4.54 -8.37
N GLN A 18 -10.29 4.68 -8.18
CA GLN A 18 -10.86 5.30 -6.98
C GLN A 18 -10.59 4.49 -5.71
N GLN A 19 -10.78 3.17 -5.76
CA GLN A 19 -10.47 2.29 -4.62
C GLN A 19 -8.99 2.34 -4.27
N LYS A 20 -8.10 2.34 -5.27
CA LYS A 20 -6.66 2.48 -5.04
C LYS A 20 -6.34 3.79 -4.32
N ALA A 21 -6.88 4.91 -4.82
CA ALA A 21 -6.66 6.23 -4.21
C ALA A 21 -7.14 6.28 -2.74
N GLN A 22 -8.31 5.70 -2.45
CA GLN A 22 -8.85 5.65 -1.08
C GLN A 22 -7.98 4.80 -0.13
N ILE A 23 -7.49 3.65 -0.60
CA ILE A 23 -6.61 2.79 0.20
C ILE A 23 -5.28 3.49 0.50
N LEU A 24 -4.70 4.17 -0.50
CA LEU A 24 -3.45 4.91 -0.31
C LEU A 24 -3.61 6.09 0.66
N ASP A 25 -4.73 6.82 0.59
CA ASP A 25 -5.05 7.90 1.54
C ASP A 25 -5.10 7.37 2.98
N LEU A 26 -5.83 6.27 3.21
CA LEU A 26 -5.93 5.62 4.52
C LEU A 26 -4.56 5.15 5.04
N TYR A 27 -3.71 4.61 4.16
CA TYR A 27 -2.38 4.15 4.51
C TYR A 27 -1.41 5.29 4.90
N GLN A 28 -1.54 6.45 4.26
CA GLN A 28 -0.64 7.60 4.47
C GLN A 28 -1.09 8.52 5.61
N ARG A 29 -2.39 8.70 5.80
CA ARG A 29 -2.95 9.66 6.75
C ARG A 29 -2.36 9.56 8.17
N PRO A 30 -2.15 8.36 8.76
CA PRO A 30 -1.62 8.27 10.13
C PRO A 30 -0.15 8.63 10.27
N MET A 31 0.66 8.55 9.20
CA MET A 31 2.05 9.02 9.26
C MET A 31 2.14 10.52 9.48
N THR A 32 1.20 11.28 8.91
CA THR A 32 1.15 12.74 9.08
C THR A 32 0.69 13.17 10.47
N LEU A 33 -0.04 12.29 11.17
CA LEU A 33 -0.69 12.59 12.45
C LEU A 33 0.05 12.02 13.66
N PHE A 34 0.75 10.88 13.52
CA PHE A 34 1.18 10.06 14.65
C PHE A 34 2.64 9.59 14.64
N GLN A 35 3.55 10.25 13.90
CA GLN A 35 5.00 9.97 13.88
C GLN A 35 5.33 8.46 13.93
N ASP A 36 6.00 7.97 14.98
CA ASP A 36 6.39 6.56 15.15
C ASP A 36 5.21 5.59 15.20
N SER A 37 4.08 6.00 15.76
CA SER A 37 2.85 5.19 15.77
C SER A 37 2.23 5.08 14.36
N GLY A 38 2.52 6.03 13.47
CA GLY A 38 2.15 5.95 12.05
C GLY A 38 2.80 4.76 11.35
N ARG A 39 4.04 4.40 11.71
CA ARG A 39 4.72 3.23 11.15
C ARG A 39 4.06 1.92 11.61
N ALA A 40 3.71 1.81 12.89
CA ALA A 40 2.99 0.66 13.42
C ALA A 40 1.62 0.47 12.73
N TYR A 41 0.92 1.58 12.47
CA TYR A 41 -0.32 1.57 11.69
C TYR A 41 -0.09 1.02 10.29
N GLN A 42 0.93 1.51 9.56
CA GLN A 42 1.22 1.06 8.19
C GLN A 42 1.52 -0.44 8.14
N ILE A 43 2.24 -0.97 9.13
CA ILE A 43 2.50 -2.40 9.25
C ILE A 43 1.18 -3.17 9.40
N GLY A 44 0.36 -2.80 10.39
CA GLY A 44 -0.93 -3.46 10.64
C GLY A 44 -1.89 -3.36 9.45
N PHE A 45 -1.92 -2.21 8.78
CA PHE A 45 -2.74 -1.99 7.59
C PHE A 45 -2.30 -2.88 6.43
N ASN A 46 -0.98 -2.96 6.15
CA ASN A 46 -0.46 -3.86 5.13
C ASN A 46 -0.72 -5.32 5.48
N THR A 47 -0.56 -5.72 6.75
CA THR A 47 -0.90 -7.08 7.20
C THR A 47 -2.36 -7.42 6.93
N ALA A 48 -3.30 -6.52 7.26
CA ALA A 48 -4.71 -6.70 6.94
C ALA A 48 -4.96 -6.79 5.43
N LEU A 49 -4.31 -5.92 4.65
CA LEU A 49 -4.46 -5.87 3.20
C LEU A 49 -3.96 -7.14 2.50
N THR A 50 -2.88 -7.75 3.01
CA THR A 50 -2.38 -9.04 2.54
C THR A 50 -3.41 -10.16 2.69
N TYR A 51 -4.23 -10.16 3.75
CA TYR A 51 -5.33 -11.13 3.87
C TYR A 51 -6.41 -10.96 2.79
N PHE A 52 -6.55 -9.75 2.25
CA PHE A 52 -7.44 -9.47 1.12
C PHE A 52 -6.77 -9.64 -0.25
N GLY A 53 -5.51 -10.07 -0.29
CA GLY A 53 -4.80 -10.35 -1.53
C GLY A 53 -4.11 -9.13 -2.16
N TYR A 54 -3.89 -8.05 -1.41
CA TYR A 54 -3.12 -6.90 -1.90
C TYR A 54 -1.97 -6.51 -0.98
N LEU A 55 -0.99 -5.81 -1.53
CA LEU A 55 0.17 -5.28 -0.82
C LEU A 55 0.42 -3.86 -1.28
N ILE A 56 0.62 -2.93 -0.35
CA ILE A 56 1.13 -1.60 -0.67
C ILE A 56 2.66 -1.68 -0.71
N GLU A 57 3.22 -1.41 -1.87
CA GLU A 57 4.66 -1.35 -2.08
C GLU A 57 5.10 0.07 -2.46
N LYS A 58 6.33 0.41 -2.07
CA LYS A 58 6.97 1.62 -2.54
C LYS A 58 7.50 1.31 -3.93
N GLU A 59 7.15 2.10 -4.93
CA GLU A 59 7.95 2.17 -6.14
C GLU A 59 9.33 2.69 -5.72
N THR A 60 10.26 1.78 -5.52
CA THR A 60 11.66 2.08 -5.79
C THR A 60 11.73 2.32 -7.28
N GLU A 61 12.20 3.50 -7.70
CA GLU A 61 12.67 3.70 -9.07
C GLU A 61 13.48 2.45 -9.41
N SER A 62 12.97 1.67 -10.35
CA SER A 62 13.70 0.55 -10.90
C SER A 62 15.04 1.11 -11.33
N HIS A 63 16.11 0.75 -10.61
CA HIS A 63 17.43 0.72 -11.21
C HIS A 63 17.31 -0.23 -12.40
N ASN A 64 17.11 0.37 -13.58
CA ASN A 64 17.60 -0.19 -14.81
C ASN A 64 19.12 -0.25 -14.66
N ASP A 65 19.61 -1.32 -14.07
CA ASP A 65 20.98 -1.76 -14.32
C ASP A 65 20.92 -2.53 -15.65
N ASP A 66 21.22 -1.81 -16.73
CA ASP A 66 21.65 -2.37 -18.02
C ASP A 66 23.00 -3.10 -17.87
#